data_AF-A0A8S3BDM5-F1
#
_entry.id   AF-A0A8S3BDM5-F1
#
_cell.length_a   1.000
_cell.length_b   1.000
_cell.length_c   1.000
_cell.angle_alpha   90.00
_cell.angle_beta   90.00
_cell.angle_gamma   90.00
#
_symmetry.space_group_name_H-M   'P 1'
#
loop_
_entity.id
_entity.type
_entity.pdbx_description
1 polymer ?
#
loop_
_entity_poly.entity_id
_entity_poly.type
_entity_poly.pdbx_seq_one_letter_code
_entity_poly.pdbx_strand_id
1 'polypeptide(L)'
;MMDLDHDDPRFIDPEILKKELVISLPILSDADVQMLLNGAPFPHGEALSDDDEEKEKPSLKRDQRRANLLNNPDYGTILCFIDKFRSYINMEKYPLRILEDNLISEQGKLSHRFIDFHLALLKKVNSGRTIKAEQFISTMAKFAYRFNYDDGTQLDERGYSKTSVDIKLRVLKNLLEKQFEYDQKLKTAVASKSAIEIRSKPFGRDRYGASYWLYT
;
A
#
# COMPACT_ATOMS: atom_id res chain seq x y z
N MET A 1 -9.73 -28.19 32.30
CA MET A 1 -9.25 -27.81 30.96
C MET A 1 -9.97 -26.51 30.67
N MET A 2 -9.32 -25.37 30.91
CA MET A 2 -9.94 -24.04 30.80
C MET A 2 -9.94 -23.64 29.35
N ASP A 3 -11.13 -23.40 28.80
CA ASP A 3 -11.31 -22.78 27.50
C ASP A 3 -10.68 -21.39 27.53
N LEU A 4 -9.64 -21.18 26.72
CA LEU A 4 -9.06 -19.86 26.50
C LEU A 4 -10.04 -19.08 25.63
N ASP A 5 -10.83 -18.21 26.27
CA ASP A 5 -11.68 -17.24 25.60
C ASP A 5 -10.84 -16.39 24.63
N HIS A 6 -10.90 -16.74 23.35
CA HIS A 6 -10.24 -16.02 22.25
C HIS A 6 -10.82 -14.61 22.00
N ASP A 7 -11.76 -14.18 22.84
CA ASP A 7 -12.43 -12.88 22.80
C ASP A 7 -11.96 -11.93 23.92
N ASP A 8 -10.95 -12.26 24.75
CA ASP A 8 -10.37 -11.25 25.67
C ASP A 8 -9.66 -10.16 24.84
N PRO A 9 -10.05 -8.87 24.95
CA PRO A 9 -9.42 -7.76 24.24
C PRO A 9 -7.94 -7.55 24.62
N ARG A 10 -7.42 -8.25 25.64
CA ARG A 10 -6.00 -8.25 26.05
C ARG A 10 -5.23 -9.47 25.54
N PHE A 11 -5.88 -10.41 24.86
CA PHE A 11 -5.22 -11.59 24.32
C PHE A 11 -4.41 -11.23 23.08
N ILE A 12 -3.09 -11.25 23.21
CA ILE A 12 -2.14 -11.13 22.11
C ILE A 12 -1.64 -12.55 21.79
N ASP A 13 -1.86 -13.01 20.56
CA ASP A 13 -1.46 -14.35 20.14
C ASP A 13 0.07 -14.52 20.26
N PRO A 14 0.56 -15.52 21.03
CA PRO A 14 1.99 -15.70 21.27
C PRO A 14 2.81 -16.11 20.03
N GLU A 15 2.19 -16.58 18.94
CA GLU A 15 2.88 -16.74 17.65
C GLU A 15 3.23 -15.39 17.01
N ILE A 16 2.52 -14.31 17.37
CA ILE A 16 2.75 -12.95 16.87
C ILE A 16 4.00 -12.34 17.50
N LEU A 17 4.26 -12.58 18.79
CA LEU A 17 5.48 -12.12 19.49
C LEU A 17 6.77 -12.74 18.92
N LYS A 18 6.66 -13.86 18.22
CA LYS A 18 7.79 -14.55 17.57
C LYS A 18 8.12 -13.99 16.18
N LYS A 19 7.22 -13.21 15.58
CA LYS A 19 7.50 -12.48 14.33
C LYS A 19 8.13 -11.15 14.74
N GLU A 20 9.38 -10.91 14.37
CA GLU A 20 10.04 -9.62 14.61
C GLU A 20 9.18 -8.46 14.08
N LEU A 21 8.47 -7.81 15.00
CA LEU A 21 7.52 -6.74 14.74
C LEU A 21 8.29 -5.46 14.46
N VAL A 22 8.61 -5.20 13.19
CA VAL A 22 9.00 -3.85 12.76
C VAL A 22 7.72 -3.05 12.56
N ILE A 23 7.16 -2.54 13.66
CA ILE A 23 6.26 -1.40 13.59
C ILE A 23 7.15 -0.23 13.22
N SER A 24 7.13 0.21 11.96
CA SER A 24 7.60 1.56 11.64
C SER A 24 6.60 2.53 12.25
N LEU A 25 6.73 2.77 13.56
CA LEU A 25 6.46 4.10 14.09
C LEU A 25 7.24 5.09 13.20
N PRO A 26 6.74 6.32 12.97
CA PRO A 26 7.61 7.36 12.41
C PRO A 26 8.93 7.24 13.15
N ILE A 27 10.05 7.22 12.40
CA ILE A 27 11.39 7.01 12.96
C ILE A 27 11.62 8.16 13.94
N LEU A 28 11.11 7.98 15.16
CA LEU A 28 11.40 8.80 16.29
C LEU A 28 12.86 8.48 16.51
N SER A 29 13.71 9.47 16.25
CA SER A 29 15.09 9.40 16.66
C SER A 29 15.12 9.09 18.16
N ASP A 30 16.21 8.53 18.68
CA ASP A 30 16.34 8.31 20.12
C ASP A 30 16.08 9.60 20.93
N ALA A 31 16.30 10.77 20.32
CA ALA A 31 15.95 12.07 20.89
C ALA A 31 14.43 12.29 21.00
N ASP A 32 13.64 11.93 19.99
CA ASP A 32 12.18 12.10 20.01
C ASP A 32 11.52 11.15 21.03
N VAL A 33 12.07 9.95 21.21
CA VAL A 33 11.65 9.01 22.25
C VAL A 33 11.98 9.56 23.64
N GLN A 34 13.18 10.13 23.82
CA GLN A 34 13.58 10.79 25.06
C GLN A 34 12.71 12.02 25.39
N MET A 35 12.30 12.80 24.37
CA MET A 35 11.44 13.97 24.55
C MET A 35 10.03 13.60 25.04
N LEU A 36 9.46 12.51 24.52
CA LEU A 36 8.14 12.01 24.95
C LEU A 36 8.16 11.43 26.37
N LEU A 37 9.30 10.85 26.78
CA LEU A 37 9.47 10.26 28.11
C LEU A 37 9.73 11.30 29.21
N ASN A 38 10.42 12.40 28.88
CA ASN A 38 10.95 13.33 29.89
C ASN A 38 10.13 14.61 30.12
N GLY A 39 9.05 14.85 29.36
CA GLY A 39 8.00 15.82 29.72
C GLY A 39 8.47 17.23 30.17
N ALA A 40 9.42 17.85 29.46
CA ALA A 40 9.95 19.18 29.77
C ALA A 40 9.57 20.22 28.69
N PRO A 41 9.44 21.53 29.03
CA PRO A 41 8.74 22.52 28.21
C PRO A 41 9.55 23.00 27.01
N PHE A 42 8.84 23.40 25.95
CA PHE A 42 9.38 24.00 24.73
C PHE A 42 10.37 25.15 25.01
N PRO A 43 11.58 25.13 24.45
CA PRO A 43 12.47 26.28 24.53
C PRO A 43 11.93 27.39 23.62
N HIS A 44 11.79 28.57 24.22
CA HIS A 44 11.52 29.83 23.53
C HIS A 44 12.61 30.13 22.49
N GLY A 45 12.19 30.82 21.41
CA GLY A 45 12.94 31.00 20.18
C GLY A 45 14.37 31.52 20.33
N GLU A 46 15.26 30.91 19.56
CA GLU A 46 16.43 31.56 19.02
C GLU A 46 16.25 31.63 17.49
N ALA A 47 16.36 32.85 16.96
CA ALA A 47 16.27 33.13 15.54
C ALA A 47 17.50 32.54 14.82
N LEU A 48 17.27 31.59 13.92
CA LEU A 48 18.27 31.11 12.98
C LEU A 48 18.10 31.87 11.67
N SER A 49 19.20 32.50 11.26
CA SER A 49 19.38 33.26 10.04
C SER A 49 19.14 32.43 8.78
N ASP A 50 18.54 33.10 7.78
CA ASP A 50 18.39 32.64 6.41
C ASP A 50 19.74 32.24 5.77
N ASP A 51 19.69 31.27 4.85
CA ASP A 51 20.76 30.79 3.94
C ASP A 51 21.47 29.46 4.28
N ASP A 52 20.72 28.38 4.49
CA ASP A 52 21.19 27.02 4.16
C ASP A 52 20.04 26.18 3.57
N GLU A 53 19.92 26.17 2.24
CA GLU A 53 19.14 25.15 1.53
C GLU A 53 19.78 23.77 1.78
N GLU A 54 19.35 23.12 2.86
CA GLU A 54 19.75 21.77 3.23
C GLU A 54 19.32 20.79 2.12
N LYS A 55 20.26 20.47 1.22
CA LYS A 55 20.07 19.43 0.19
C LYS A 55 19.95 18.07 0.87
N GLU A 56 18.75 17.74 1.33
CA GLU A 56 18.39 16.43 1.89
C GLU A 56 18.98 15.28 1.07
N LYS A 57 19.70 14.36 1.74
CA LYS A 57 20.39 13.25 1.08
C LYS A 57 19.37 12.33 0.37
N PRO A 58 19.67 11.83 -0.84
CA PRO A 58 18.74 11.03 -1.63
C PRO A 58 18.15 9.78 -0.93
N SER A 59 18.88 9.19 0.03
CA SER A 59 18.39 8.04 0.82
C SER A 59 17.29 8.45 1.80
N LEU A 60 17.45 9.58 2.50
CA LEU A 60 16.48 10.11 3.48
C LEU A 60 15.12 10.36 2.80
N LYS A 61 15.12 10.96 1.61
CA LYS A 61 13.90 11.17 0.82
C LYS A 61 13.19 9.87 0.45
N ARG A 62 13.94 8.81 0.13
CA ARG A 62 13.36 7.50 -0.20
C ARG A 62 12.73 6.84 1.02
N ASP A 63 13.42 6.89 2.16
CA ASP A 63 12.95 6.29 3.40
C ASP A 63 11.68 6.98 3.89
N GLN A 64 11.61 8.31 3.79
CA GLN A 64 10.38 9.06 4.09
C GLN A 64 9.22 8.67 3.17
N ARG A 65 9.46 8.53 1.86
CA ARG A 65 8.41 8.10 0.91
C ARG A 65 7.92 6.70 1.21
N ARG A 66 8.83 5.81 1.59
CA ARG A 66 8.50 4.45 2.01
C ARG A 66 7.66 4.47 3.28
N ALA A 67 8.01 5.27 4.28
CA ALA A 67 7.21 5.44 5.49
C ALA A 67 5.81 5.97 5.18
N ASN A 68 5.70 6.98 4.32
CA ASN A 68 4.41 7.52 3.88
C ASN A 68 3.55 6.47 3.15
N LEU A 69 4.17 5.64 2.32
CA LEU A 69 3.50 4.53 1.63
C LEU A 69 2.96 3.50 2.63
N LEU A 70 3.78 3.07 3.58
CA LEU A 70 3.40 2.07 4.60
C LEU A 70 2.24 2.56 5.48
N ASN A 71 2.16 3.87 5.72
CA ASN A 71 1.08 4.49 6.48
C ASN A 71 -0.17 4.82 5.63
N ASN A 72 -0.16 4.54 4.32
CA ASN A 72 -1.28 4.83 3.44
C ASN A 72 -2.32 3.68 3.48
N PRO A 73 -3.60 3.95 3.80
CA PRO A 73 -4.63 2.92 3.89
C PRO A 73 -4.95 2.23 2.55
N ASP A 74 -4.78 2.92 1.42
CA ASP A 74 -4.96 2.32 0.10
C ASP A 74 -3.87 1.27 -0.17
N TYR A 75 -2.64 1.51 0.29
CA TYR A 75 -1.56 0.53 0.18
C TYR A 75 -1.84 -0.71 1.04
N GLY A 76 -2.33 -0.53 2.27
CA GLY A 76 -2.79 -1.64 3.10
C GLY A 76 -3.89 -2.48 2.44
N THR A 77 -4.85 -1.83 1.79
CA THR A 77 -5.91 -2.50 1.02
C THR A 77 -5.34 -3.33 -0.13
N ILE A 78 -4.36 -2.77 -0.86
CA ILE A 78 -3.66 -3.47 -1.95
C ILE A 78 -2.91 -4.69 -1.42
N LEU A 79 -2.18 -4.57 -0.31
CA LEU A 79 -1.45 -5.68 0.30
C LEU A 79 -2.40 -6.79 0.75
N CYS A 80 -3.50 -6.43 1.41
CA CYS A 80 -4.54 -7.38 1.82
C CYS A 80 -5.15 -8.14 0.63
N PHE A 81 -5.41 -7.43 -0.47
CA PHE A 81 -5.90 -8.07 -1.69
C PHE A 81 -4.87 -9.08 -2.22
N ILE A 82 -3.61 -8.65 -2.35
CA ILE A 82 -2.55 -9.49 -2.92
C ILE A 82 -2.34 -10.72 -2.05
N ASP A 83 -2.31 -10.58 -0.72
CA ASP A 83 -2.13 -11.72 0.18
C ASP A 83 -3.22 -12.78 0.01
N LYS A 84 -4.49 -12.36 -0.01
CA LYS A 84 -5.62 -13.28 -0.12
C LYS A 84 -5.84 -13.84 -1.52
N PHE A 85 -5.52 -13.08 -2.57
CA PHE A 85 -6.01 -13.36 -3.92
C PHE A 85 -4.95 -13.53 -5.00
N ARG A 86 -3.65 -13.36 -4.70
CA ARG A 86 -2.57 -13.46 -5.72
C ARG A 86 -2.56 -14.76 -6.51
N SER A 87 -2.98 -15.88 -5.91
CA SER A 87 -3.07 -17.20 -6.56
C SER A 87 -4.17 -17.28 -7.62
N TYR A 88 -5.21 -16.43 -7.53
CA TYR A 88 -6.33 -16.43 -8.48
C TYR A 88 -6.08 -15.54 -9.69
N ILE A 89 -5.29 -14.46 -9.52
CA ILE A 89 -5.04 -13.46 -10.58
C ILE A 89 -3.66 -13.57 -11.24
N ASN A 90 -3.06 -14.77 -11.23
CA ASN A 90 -1.75 -15.07 -11.84
C ASN A 90 -0.59 -14.22 -11.27
N MET A 91 -0.65 -13.87 -9.99
CA MET A 91 0.35 -13.06 -9.28
C MET A 91 1.17 -13.84 -8.25
N GLU A 92 1.06 -15.17 -8.20
CA GLU A 92 1.64 -15.98 -7.12
C GLU A 92 3.13 -15.73 -6.87
N LYS A 93 3.90 -15.41 -7.93
CA LYS A 93 5.35 -15.16 -7.89
C LYS A 93 5.73 -13.69 -7.99
N TYR A 94 4.78 -12.76 -7.91
CA TYR A 94 5.07 -11.34 -8.07
C TYR A 94 5.71 -10.77 -6.80
N PRO A 95 6.96 -10.27 -6.86
CA PRO A 95 7.66 -9.79 -5.66
C PRO A 95 7.15 -8.42 -5.21
N LEU A 96 6.64 -8.35 -3.97
CA LEU A 96 6.09 -7.12 -3.39
C LEU A 96 7.09 -5.96 -3.35
N ARG A 97 8.39 -6.26 -3.21
CA ARG A 97 9.43 -5.23 -3.26
C ARG A 97 9.45 -4.48 -4.60
N ILE A 98 9.19 -5.17 -5.72
CA ILE A 98 9.08 -4.51 -7.03
C ILE A 98 7.84 -3.59 -7.05
N LEU A 99 6.74 -3.98 -6.39
CA LEU A 99 5.58 -3.10 -6.25
C LEU A 99 5.95 -1.82 -5.52
N GLU A 100 6.52 -1.97 -4.32
CA GLU A 100 6.90 -0.87 -3.44
C GLU A 100 7.85 0.11 -4.16
N ASP A 101 8.94 -0.40 -4.73
CA ASP A 101 9.95 0.40 -5.42
C ASP A 101 9.36 1.18 -6.61
N ASN A 102 8.44 0.60 -7.39
CA ASN A 102 7.82 1.28 -8.52
C ASN A 102 6.76 2.30 -8.08
N LEU A 103 6.09 2.08 -6.95
CA LEU A 103 5.11 3.03 -6.41
C LEU A 103 5.80 4.32 -5.92
N ILE A 104 6.90 4.20 -5.17
CA ILE A 104 7.63 5.36 -4.59
C ILE A 104 8.61 6.04 -5.56
N SER A 105 8.87 5.46 -6.72
CA SER A 105 9.74 6.02 -7.76
C SER A 105 9.07 7.21 -8.47
N GLU A 106 9.77 8.33 -8.63
CA GLU A 106 9.23 9.55 -9.25
C GLU A 106 9.74 9.84 -10.67
N GLN A 107 10.90 9.31 -11.06
CA GLN A 107 11.55 9.66 -12.34
C GLN A 107 12.20 8.44 -13.02
N GLY A 108 11.84 7.23 -12.59
CA GLY A 108 12.48 5.98 -13.02
C GLY A 108 11.78 5.29 -14.18
N LYS A 109 12.54 4.48 -14.93
CA LYS A 109 11.92 3.47 -15.80
C LYS A 109 11.18 2.47 -14.91
N LEU A 110 9.91 2.24 -15.24
CA LEU A 110 9.15 1.17 -14.59
C LEU A 110 9.73 -0.18 -14.97
N SER A 111 9.76 -1.09 -13.99
CA SER A 111 10.14 -2.47 -14.23
C SER A 111 9.18 -3.13 -15.23
N HIS A 112 9.70 -3.93 -16.17
CA HIS A 112 8.86 -4.72 -17.07
C HIS A 112 7.89 -5.61 -16.29
N ARG A 113 8.33 -6.21 -15.18
CA ARG A 113 7.45 -7.04 -14.32
C ARG A 113 6.29 -6.22 -13.74
N PHE A 114 6.52 -4.97 -13.39
CA PHE A 114 5.48 -4.07 -12.87
C PHE A 114 4.46 -3.71 -13.95
N ILE A 115 4.94 -3.44 -15.16
CA ILE A 115 4.08 -3.19 -16.33
C ILE A 115 3.25 -4.44 -16.67
N ASP A 116 3.90 -5.60 -16.80
CA ASP A 116 3.25 -6.87 -17.12
C ASP A 116 2.18 -7.22 -16.08
N PHE A 117 2.46 -6.95 -14.81
CA PHE A 117 1.49 -7.08 -13.73
C PHE A 117 0.22 -6.25 -14.00
N HIS A 118 0.37 -4.95 -14.27
CA HIS A 118 -0.79 -4.09 -14.56
C HIS A 118 -1.50 -4.49 -15.86
N LEU A 119 -0.76 -4.89 -16.89
CA LEU A 119 -1.36 -5.35 -18.16
C LEU A 119 -2.18 -6.62 -17.97
N ALA A 120 -1.75 -7.54 -17.09
CA ALA A 120 -2.50 -8.74 -16.76
C ALA A 120 -3.86 -8.39 -16.11
N LEU A 121 -3.87 -7.42 -15.19
CA LEU A 121 -5.10 -6.92 -14.57
C LEU A 121 -6.00 -6.17 -15.58
N LEU A 122 -5.42 -5.28 -16.39
CA LEU A 122 -6.14 -4.51 -17.41
C LEU A 122 -6.76 -5.41 -18.47
N LYS A 123 -6.08 -6.51 -18.84
CA LYS A 123 -6.61 -7.49 -19.79
C LYS A 123 -7.96 -8.03 -19.33
N LYS A 124 -8.13 -8.31 -18.03
CA LYS A 124 -9.40 -8.79 -17.48
C LYS A 124 -10.50 -7.74 -17.59
N VAL A 125 -10.18 -6.50 -17.21
CA VAL A 125 -11.15 -5.38 -17.24
C VAL A 125 -11.49 -4.92 -18.67
N ASN A 126 -10.59 -5.10 -19.63
CA ASN A 126 -10.76 -4.74 -21.03
C ASN A 126 -11.21 -5.93 -21.90
N SER A 127 -12.14 -6.75 -21.39
CA SER A 127 -12.79 -7.84 -22.11
C SER A 127 -11.82 -8.87 -22.72
N GLY A 128 -10.69 -9.12 -22.05
CA GLY A 128 -9.68 -10.09 -22.48
C GLY A 128 -8.75 -9.60 -23.60
N ARG A 129 -8.88 -8.35 -24.06
CA ARG A 129 -8.03 -7.80 -25.12
C ARG A 129 -6.57 -7.73 -24.66
N THR A 130 -5.67 -8.33 -25.44
CA THR A 130 -4.23 -8.20 -25.21
C THR A 130 -3.80 -6.76 -25.46
N ILE A 131 -3.12 -6.17 -24.47
CA ILE A 131 -2.60 -4.80 -24.52
C ILE A 131 -1.08 -4.89 -24.62
N LYS A 132 -0.49 -4.14 -25.55
CA LYS A 132 0.98 -4.10 -25.69
C LYS A 132 1.59 -3.23 -24.59
N ALA A 133 2.84 -3.50 -24.21
CA ALA A 133 3.55 -2.69 -23.21
C ALA A 133 3.62 -1.19 -23.57
N GLU A 134 3.74 -0.87 -24.86
CA GLU A 134 3.70 0.51 -25.37
C GLU A 134 2.37 1.23 -25.11
N GLN A 135 1.28 0.48 -24.97
CA GLN A 135 -0.06 0.99 -24.70
C GLN A 135 -0.36 1.08 -23.20
N PHE A 136 0.60 0.75 -22.33
CA PHE A 136 0.40 0.71 -20.89
C PHE A 136 -0.14 2.03 -20.34
N ILE A 137 0.54 3.16 -20.61
CA ILE A 137 0.16 4.47 -20.09
C ILE A 137 -1.23 4.89 -20.61
N SER A 138 -1.45 4.84 -21.92
CA SER A 138 -2.72 5.26 -22.51
C SER A 138 -3.89 4.37 -22.06
N THR A 139 -3.66 3.08 -21.81
CA THR A 139 -4.70 2.18 -21.31
C THR A 139 -4.96 2.38 -19.82
N MET A 140 -3.92 2.65 -19.02
CA MET A 140 -4.06 3.02 -17.61
C MET A 140 -4.82 4.35 -17.45
N ALA A 141 -4.49 5.37 -18.24
CA ALA A 141 -5.20 6.65 -18.23
C ALA A 141 -6.68 6.48 -18.60
N LYS A 142 -6.98 5.75 -19.69
CA LYS A 142 -8.36 5.37 -20.08
C LYS A 142 -9.11 4.65 -18.97
N PHE A 143 -8.43 3.78 -18.23
CA PHE A 143 -9.04 3.12 -17.08
C PHE A 143 -9.31 4.12 -15.95
N ALA A 144 -8.36 4.99 -15.61
CA ALA A 144 -8.50 5.99 -14.56
C ALA A 144 -9.62 7.00 -14.82
N TYR A 145 -9.80 7.45 -16.07
CA TYR A 145 -10.91 8.34 -16.49
C TYR A 145 -12.30 7.77 -16.15
N ARG A 146 -12.45 6.46 -15.96
CA ARG A 146 -13.73 5.83 -15.58
C ARG A 146 -14.15 6.14 -14.14
N PHE A 147 -13.23 6.59 -13.28
CA PHE A 147 -13.47 6.80 -11.85
C PHE A 147 -13.08 8.21 -11.40
N ASN A 148 -12.03 8.79 -11.99
CA ASN A 148 -11.57 10.13 -11.65
C ASN A 148 -10.92 10.78 -12.88
N TYR A 149 -11.46 11.93 -13.30
CA TYR A 149 -10.99 12.65 -14.48
C TYR A 149 -9.55 13.16 -14.29
N ASP A 150 -9.25 13.79 -13.15
CA ASP A 150 -7.94 14.36 -12.84
C ASP A 150 -6.84 13.29 -12.77
N ASP A 151 -7.15 12.12 -12.22
CA ASP A 151 -6.22 10.99 -12.17
C ASP A 151 -5.88 10.49 -13.59
N GLY A 152 -6.89 10.43 -14.46
CA GLY A 152 -6.73 10.11 -15.87
C GLY A 152 -5.85 11.13 -16.59
N THR A 153 -6.14 12.42 -16.43
CA THR A 153 -5.37 13.52 -17.02
C THR A 153 -3.91 13.48 -16.57
N GLN A 154 -3.66 13.34 -15.26
CA GLN A 154 -2.29 13.27 -14.75
C GLN A 154 -1.51 12.07 -15.29
N LEU A 155 -2.15 10.90 -15.40
CA LEU A 155 -1.51 9.73 -16.01
C LEU A 155 -1.22 9.90 -17.50
N ASP A 156 -2.12 10.55 -18.25
CA ASP A 156 -1.97 10.75 -19.68
C ASP A 156 -0.87 11.77 -20.01
N GLU A 157 -0.82 12.87 -19.25
CA GLU A 157 0.14 13.96 -19.48
C GLU A 157 1.53 13.68 -18.89
N ARG A 158 1.59 13.16 -17.65
CA ARG A 158 2.87 12.98 -16.91
C ARG A 158 3.43 11.57 -17.04
N GLY A 159 2.58 10.60 -17.36
CA GLY A 159 2.91 9.18 -17.30
C GLY A 159 2.94 8.64 -15.88
N TYR A 160 2.95 7.32 -15.75
CA TYR A 160 2.77 6.66 -14.46
C TYR A 160 3.87 6.97 -13.44
N SER A 161 5.16 6.96 -13.83
CA SER A 161 6.26 7.15 -12.86
C SER A 161 6.26 8.53 -12.21
N LYS A 162 5.91 9.58 -12.95
CA LYS A 162 5.99 10.98 -12.50
C LYS A 162 4.76 11.45 -11.73
N THR A 163 3.73 10.61 -11.70
CA THR A 163 2.48 10.87 -10.97
C THR A 163 2.66 10.57 -9.48
N SER A 164 1.87 11.24 -8.63
CA SER A 164 1.96 11.07 -7.17
C SER A 164 1.65 9.63 -6.74
N VAL A 165 2.21 9.24 -5.58
CA VAL A 165 1.96 7.92 -4.98
C VAL A 165 0.46 7.70 -4.76
N ASP A 166 -0.27 8.72 -4.30
CA ASP A 166 -1.70 8.62 -4.02
C ASP A 166 -2.52 8.25 -5.26
N ILE A 167 -2.20 8.82 -6.41
CA ILE A 167 -2.90 8.51 -7.67
C ILE A 167 -2.54 7.09 -8.13
N LYS A 168 -1.26 6.70 -8.04
CA LYS A 168 -0.81 5.33 -8.35
C LYS A 168 -1.56 4.30 -7.51
N LEU A 169 -1.67 4.55 -6.20
CA LEU A 169 -2.39 3.70 -5.26
C LEU A 169 -3.88 3.64 -5.58
N ARG A 170 -4.54 4.79 -5.76
CA ARG A 170 -5.98 4.86 -6.03
C ARG A 170 -6.35 4.11 -7.31
N VAL A 171 -5.57 4.32 -8.38
CA VAL A 171 -5.78 3.64 -9.66
C VAL A 171 -5.52 2.14 -9.56
N LEU A 172 -4.43 1.72 -8.89
CA LEU A 172 -4.15 0.30 -8.69
C LEU A 172 -5.22 -0.38 -7.82
N LYS A 173 -5.65 0.26 -6.73
CA LYS A 173 -6.72 -0.23 -5.87
C LYS A 173 -8.01 -0.45 -6.67
N ASN A 174 -8.45 0.55 -7.43
CA ASN A 174 -9.62 0.43 -8.30
C ASN A 174 -9.45 -0.71 -9.33
N LEU A 175 -8.25 -0.88 -9.88
CA LEU A 175 -7.96 -1.94 -10.84
C LEU A 175 -8.05 -3.34 -10.21
N LEU A 176 -7.61 -3.50 -8.97
CA LEU A 176 -7.74 -4.73 -8.19
C LEU A 176 -9.20 -5.01 -7.80
N GLU A 177 -9.93 -4.00 -7.35
CA GLU A 177 -11.36 -4.12 -7.04
C GLU A 177 -12.17 -4.60 -8.26
N LYS A 178 -11.85 -4.08 -9.46
CA LYS A 178 -12.49 -4.54 -10.70
C LYS A 178 -12.18 -5.98 -11.07
N GLN A 179 -11.16 -6.62 -10.50
CA GLN A 179 -10.95 -8.05 -10.70
C GLN A 179 -12.12 -8.89 -10.14
N PHE A 180 -12.78 -8.44 -9.06
CA PHE A 180 -13.97 -9.13 -8.53
C PHE A 180 -15.18 -9.05 -9.47
N GLU A 181 -15.19 -8.12 -10.42
CA GLU A 181 -16.28 -7.98 -11.39
C GLU A 181 -15.99 -8.76 -12.69
N TYR A 182 -14.75 -8.67 -13.16
CA TYR A 182 -14.36 -9.14 -14.50
C TYR A 182 -13.51 -10.42 -14.53
N ASP A 183 -12.84 -10.82 -13.45
CA ASP A 183 -12.09 -12.08 -13.43
C ASP A 183 -12.96 -13.23 -12.91
N GLN A 184 -13.48 -14.02 -13.84
CA GLN A 184 -14.36 -15.15 -13.50
C GLN A 184 -13.70 -16.17 -12.56
N LYS A 185 -12.38 -16.38 -12.66
CA LYS A 185 -11.67 -17.30 -11.76
C LYS A 185 -11.70 -16.79 -10.32
N LEU A 186 -11.44 -15.49 -10.14
CA LEU A 186 -11.50 -14.84 -8.84
C LEU A 186 -12.93 -14.84 -8.29
N LYS A 187 -13.93 -14.55 -9.12
CA LYS A 187 -15.35 -14.57 -8.74
C LYS A 187 -15.79 -15.91 -8.19
N THR A 188 -15.49 -16.98 -8.92
CA THR A 188 -15.81 -18.34 -8.47
C THR A 188 -15.10 -18.67 -7.16
N ALA A 189 -13.83 -18.29 -7.02
CA ALA A 189 -13.05 -18.53 -5.80
C ALA A 189 -13.55 -17.74 -4.58
N VAL A 190 -14.10 -16.54 -4.78
CA VAL A 190 -14.70 -15.75 -3.71
C VAL A 190 -16.08 -16.31 -3.33
N ALA A 191 -16.89 -16.67 -4.31
CA ALA A 191 -18.21 -17.24 -4.08
C ALA A 191 -18.17 -18.58 -3.33
N SER A 192 -17.08 -19.34 -3.45
CA SER A 192 -16.87 -20.60 -2.73
C SER A 192 -16.39 -20.44 -1.29
N LYS A 193 -16.06 -19.22 -0.84
CA LYS A 193 -15.52 -18.95 0.49
C LYS A 193 -16.56 -18.28 1.38
N SER A 194 -16.49 -18.58 2.67
CA SER A 194 -17.26 -17.90 3.70
C SER A 194 -16.77 -16.46 3.92
N ALA A 195 -17.63 -15.61 4.49
CA ALA A 195 -17.27 -14.25 4.85
C ALA A 195 -16.08 -14.17 5.82
N ILE A 196 -15.90 -15.18 6.67
CA ILE A 196 -14.83 -15.25 7.67
C ILE A 196 -13.47 -15.47 7.00
N GLU A 197 -13.41 -16.29 5.94
CA GLU A 197 -12.16 -16.59 5.23
C GLU A 197 -11.68 -15.40 4.38
N ILE A 198 -12.62 -14.63 3.81
CA ILE A 198 -12.28 -13.51 2.93
C ILE A 198 -12.01 -12.21 3.70
N ARG A 199 -12.64 -12.00 4.87
CA ARG A 199 -12.38 -10.82 5.68
C ARG A 199 -11.02 -10.92 6.37
N SER A 200 -10.29 -9.83 6.40
CA SER A 200 -9.14 -9.71 7.29
C SER A 200 -9.63 -9.44 8.70
N LYS A 201 -8.97 -10.03 9.70
CA LYS A 201 -9.18 -9.66 11.09
C LYS A 201 -8.23 -8.52 11.45
N PRO A 202 -8.66 -7.55 12.28
CA PRO A 202 -7.73 -6.56 12.79
C PRO A 202 -6.65 -7.25 13.64
N PHE A 203 -5.46 -6.66 13.67
CA PHE A 203 -4.35 -7.06 14.52
C PHE A 203 -4.73 -7.01 16.00
N GLY A 204 -5.54 -6.02 16.38
CA GLY A 204 -6.06 -5.87 17.73
C GLY A 204 -7.05 -4.73 17.83
N ARG A 205 -7.67 -4.57 19.00
CA ARG A 205 -8.50 -3.43 19.36
C ARG A 205 -7.96 -2.77 20.61
N ASP A 206 -7.94 -1.44 20.66
CA ASP A 206 -7.61 -0.76 21.92
C ASP A 206 -8.80 -0.72 22.89
N ARG A 207 -8.55 -0.17 24.08
CA ARG A 207 -9.56 0.05 25.13
C ARG A 207 -10.69 1.01 24.72
N TYR A 208 -10.54 1.74 23.63
CA TYR A 208 -11.54 2.66 23.08
C TYR A 208 -12.32 2.03 21.91
N GLY A 209 -12.01 0.79 21.54
CA GLY A 209 -12.66 0.07 20.44
C GLY A 209 -12.06 0.34 19.06
N ALA A 210 -10.97 1.10 18.96
CA ALA A 210 -10.28 1.33 17.70
C ALA A 210 -9.59 0.05 17.23
N SER A 211 -9.80 -0.34 15.97
CA SER A 211 -9.20 -1.54 15.39
C SER A 211 -7.91 -1.20 14.65
N TYR A 212 -6.83 -1.91 14.98
CA TYR A 212 -5.51 -1.74 14.37
C TYR A 212 -5.32 -2.79 13.30
N TRP A 213 -4.73 -2.40 12.17
CA TRP A 213 -4.46 -3.28 11.05
C TRP A 213 -2.96 -3.30 10.80
N LEU A 214 -2.39 -4.51 10.76
CA LEU A 214 -1.01 -4.72 10.37
C LEU A 214 -1.01 -5.50 9.07
N TYR A 215 -0.37 -4.93 8.05
CA TYR A 215 -0.16 -5.58 6.76
C TYR A 215 1.33 -5.92 6.67
N THR A 216 1.65 -7.20 6.49
CA THR A 216 3.03 -7.73 6.38
C THR A 216 3.31 -8.23 4.98
#